data_AF-A0A7Y7TVM2-F1
#
_entry.id   AF-A0A7Y7TVM2-F1
#
_cell.length_a   1.000
_cell.length_b   1.000
_cell.length_c   1.000
_cell.angle_alpha   90.00
_cell.angle_beta   90.00
_cell.angle_gamma   90.00
#
_symmetry.space_group_name_H-M   'P 1'
#
loop_
_entity.id
_entity.type
_entity.pdbx_description
1 polymer ?
#
loop_
_entity_poly.entity_id
_entity_poly.type
_entity_poly.pdbx_seq_one_letter_code
_entity_poly.pdbx_strand_id
1 'polypeptide(L)'
;MKTLKTVVILLVILFYGCERKEDNKMVSYVFVKEYSATIMVGGFVGIKDKKFNIGDQYLGKVINDSKVRIQIAIHSDRNDGPPSSDQFQEYLDVPSEYLEILKE
;
A
#
# COMPACT_ATOMS: atom_id res chain seq x y z
N MET A 1 14.67 -34.13 35.46
CA MET A 1 14.07 -32.79 35.67
C MET A 1 14.81 -31.67 34.91
N LYS A 2 15.30 -31.89 33.67
CA LYS A 2 15.96 -30.83 32.87
C LYS A 2 15.24 -30.51 31.55
N THR A 3 14.35 -31.38 31.09
CA THR A 3 13.62 -31.23 29.82
C THR A 3 12.34 -30.40 29.93
N LEU A 4 11.73 -30.34 31.13
CA LEU A 4 10.46 -29.63 31.34
C LEU A 4 10.62 -28.09 31.34
N LYS A 5 11.80 -27.58 31.72
CA LYS A 5 12.08 -26.13 31.77
C LYS A 5 12.24 -25.50 30.38
N THR A 6 12.69 -26.27 29.39
CA THR A 6 12.98 -25.77 28.04
C THR A 6 11.69 -25.57 27.22
N VAL A 7 10.65 -26.36 27.47
CA VAL A 7 9.37 -26.28 26.74
C VAL A 7 8.60 -25.00 27.10
N VAL A 8 8.67 -24.55 28.35
CA VAL A 8 7.95 -23.35 28.81
C VAL A 8 8.52 -22.07 28.20
N ILE A 9 9.84 -22.00 27.98
CA ILE A 9 10.49 -20.81 27.40
C ILE A 9 10.15 -20.66 25.91
N LEU A 10 9.97 -21.77 25.19
CA LEU A 10 9.63 -21.73 23.76
C LEU A 10 8.19 -21.23 23.51
N LEU A 11 7.27 -21.46 24.47
CA LEU A 11 5.85 -21.10 24.34
C LEU A 11 5.60 -19.58 24.48
N VAL A 12 6.44 -18.87 25.22
CA VAL A 12 6.26 -17.42 25.50
C VAL A 12 6.63 -16.55 24.29
N ILE A 13 7.48 -17.06 23.39
CA ILE A 13 7.92 -16.33 22.19
C ILE A 13 6.81 -16.28 21.12
N LEU A 14 5.83 -17.18 21.18
CA LEU A 14 4.73 -17.26 20.21
C LEU A 14 3.63 -16.20 20.39
N PHE A 15 3.65 -15.41 21.48
CA PHE A 15 2.58 -14.44 21.79
C PHE A 15 2.95 -12.97 21.51
N TYR A 16 4.18 -12.66 21.09
CA TYR A 16 4.60 -11.27 20.86
C TYR A 16 4.41 -10.76 19.42
N GLY A 17 3.88 -11.57 18.51
CA GLY A 17 3.70 -11.22 17.10
C GLY A 17 2.25 -10.97 16.71
N CYS A 18 1.58 -10.01 17.33
CA CYS A 18 0.33 -9.49 16.78
C CYS A 18 0.29 -7.98 17.00
N GLU A 19 1.06 -7.27 16.18
CA GLU A 19 0.92 -5.83 16.04
C GLU A 19 -0.51 -5.54 15.60
N ARG A 20 -1.18 -4.64 16.33
CA ARG A 20 -2.53 -4.17 16.02
C ARG A 20 -2.55 -3.70 14.57
N LYS A 21 -3.49 -4.24 13.78
CA LYS A 21 -3.90 -3.63 12.51
C LYS A 21 -4.37 -2.22 12.83
N GLU A 22 -3.49 -1.25 12.66
CA GLU A 22 -3.86 0.16 12.65
C GLU A 22 -4.85 0.31 11.49
N ASP A 23 -6.11 0.61 11.83
CA ASP A 23 -7.19 0.92 10.90
C ASP A 23 -6.77 2.14 10.08
N ASN A 24 -5.99 1.86 9.05
CA ASN A 24 -5.51 2.84 8.09
C ASN A 24 -6.68 3.17 7.17
N LYS A 25 -7.64 3.93 7.70
CA LYS A 25 -8.77 4.44 6.94
C LYS A 25 -8.23 5.20 5.73
N MET A 26 -8.59 4.74 4.53
CA MET A 26 -8.28 5.46 3.30
C MET A 26 -9.06 6.79 3.30
N VAL A 27 -8.39 7.88 2.96
CA VAL A 27 -9.00 9.20 2.78
C VAL A 27 -8.74 9.69 1.36
N SER A 28 -9.54 10.64 0.88
CA SER A 28 -9.39 11.18 -0.47
C SER A 28 -8.26 12.21 -0.52
N TYR A 29 -7.37 12.06 -1.48
CA TYR A 29 -6.29 13.00 -1.79
C TYR A 29 -6.48 13.56 -3.19
N VAL A 30 -6.07 14.81 -3.37
CA VAL A 30 -6.00 15.48 -4.67
C VAL A 30 -4.56 15.84 -5.01
N PHE A 31 -4.17 15.64 -6.27
CA PHE A 31 -2.90 16.13 -6.77
C PHE A 31 -2.92 17.65 -6.87
N VAL A 32 -1.99 18.33 -6.20
CA VAL A 32 -1.78 19.78 -6.29
C VAL A 32 -0.62 20.17 -7.20
N LYS A 33 0.17 19.18 -7.62
CA LYS A 33 1.24 19.29 -8.62
C LYS A 33 1.14 18.14 -9.60
N GLU A 34 1.58 18.37 -10.84
CA GLU A 34 1.74 17.26 -11.79
C GLU A 34 2.79 16.27 -11.27
N TYR A 35 2.51 14.98 -11.38
CA TYR A 35 3.42 13.92 -10.97
C TYR A 35 3.48 12.87 -12.08
N SER A 36 4.69 12.39 -12.39
CA SER A 36 4.87 11.31 -13.36
C SER A 36 5.54 10.14 -12.66
N ALA A 37 4.95 8.96 -12.81
CA ALA A 37 5.51 7.74 -12.27
C ALA A 37 5.36 6.60 -13.25
N THR A 38 6.37 5.75 -13.25
CA THR A 38 6.35 4.48 -13.94
C THR A 38 5.53 3.49 -13.09
N ILE A 39 4.46 2.94 -13.68
CA ILE A 39 3.57 1.99 -13.03
C ILE A 39 3.57 0.64 -13.75
N MET A 40 3.31 -0.44 -13.02
CA MET A 40 3.17 -1.78 -13.57
C MET A 40 1.70 -2.10 -13.91
N VAL A 41 1.48 -2.59 -15.12
CA VAL A 41 0.17 -2.96 -15.67
C VAL A 41 0.28 -4.39 -16.21
N GLY A 42 -0.52 -5.31 -15.67
CA GLY A 42 -0.47 -6.72 -16.07
C GLY A 42 0.84 -7.42 -15.70
N GLY A 43 1.32 -7.27 -14.46
CA GLY A 43 2.52 -7.93 -13.93
C GLY A 43 3.79 -7.70 -14.77
N PHE A 44 4.01 -8.56 -15.76
CA PHE A 44 5.16 -8.57 -16.68
C PHE A 44 4.91 -7.90 -18.04
N VAL A 45 3.64 -7.65 -18.43
CA VAL A 45 3.27 -7.28 -19.81
C VAL A 45 3.38 -5.79 -20.11
N GLY A 46 3.41 -4.92 -19.10
CA GLY A 46 3.55 -3.49 -19.35
C GLY A 46 4.07 -2.69 -18.18
N ILE A 47 5.27 -2.13 -18.33
CA ILE A 47 5.66 -0.94 -17.61
C ILE A 47 5.11 0.26 -18.42
N LYS A 48 4.39 1.18 -17.77
CA LYS A 48 3.87 2.38 -18.43
C LYS A 48 4.12 3.61 -17.57
N ASP A 49 4.50 4.70 -18.21
CA ASP A 49 4.52 6.00 -17.56
C ASP A 49 3.10 6.55 -17.43
N LYS A 50 2.70 6.85 -16.19
CA LYS A 50 1.44 7.50 -15.86
C LYS A 50 1.73 8.92 -15.41
N LYS A 51 1.10 9.87 -16.11
CA LYS A 51 1.05 11.27 -15.70
C LYS A 51 -0.22 11.49 -14.87
N PHE A 52 -0.04 11.99 -13.66
CA PHE A 52 -1.08 12.45 -12.74
C PHE A 52 -1.15 13.97 -12.85
N ASN A 53 -2.33 14.49 -13.16
CA ASN A 53 -2.55 15.91 -13.35
C ASN A 53 -3.02 16.57 -12.06
N ILE A 54 -2.85 17.88 -11.98
CA ILE A 54 -3.43 18.68 -10.90
C ILE A 54 -4.95 18.49 -10.91
N GLY A 55 -5.54 18.21 -9.75
CA GLY A 55 -6.96 17.93 -9.58
C GLY A 55 -7.33 16.45 -9.67
N ASP A 56 -6.42 15.56 -10.08
CA ASP A 56 -6.68 14.12 -10.05
C ASP A 56 -6.86 13.65 -8.60
N GLN A 57 -7.88 12.81 -8.36
CA GLN A 57 -8.25 12.36 -7.02
C GLN A 57 -8.07 10.86 -6.85
N TYR A 58 -7.54 10.46 -5.70
CA TYR A 58 -7.33 9.07 -5.34
C TYR A 58 -7.53 8.84 -3.86
N LEU A 59 -8.01 7.65 -3.50
CA LEU A 59 -7.99 7.19 -2.12
C LEU A 59 -6.56 6.86 -1.72
N GLY A 60 -6.17 7.19 -0.49
CA GLY A 60 -4.85 6.87 0.00
C GLY A 60 -4.70 6.95 1.51
N LYS A 61 -3.49 6.65 1.97
CA LYS A 61 -3.10 6.74 3.39
C LYS A 61 -1.68 7.22 3.53
N VAL A 62 -1.40 7.95 4.61
CA VAL A 62 -0.04 8.34 4.96
C VAL A 62 0.74 7.07 5.36
N ILE A 63 1.94 6.89 4.79
CA ILE A 63 2.87 5.84 5.24
C ILE A 63 3.87 6.44 6.24
N ASN A 64 4.29 7.68 5.98
CA ASN A 64 5.15 8.49 6.81
C ASN A 64 5.05 9.96 6.37
N ASP A 65 5.70 10.87 7.08
CA ASP A 65 5.64 12.32 6.83
C ASP A 65 6.00 12.72 5.38
N SER A 66 6.80 11.90 4.69
CA SER A 66 7.28 12.19 3.34
C SER A 66 6.44 11.55 2.22
N LYS A 67 5.57 10.58 2.53
CA LYS A 67 4.91 9.75 1.51
C LYS A 67 3.48 9.38 1.85
N VAL A 68 2.63 9.48 0.83
CA VAL A 68 1.26 8.99 0.83
C VAL A 68 1.17 7.81 -0.14
N ARG A 69 0.59 6.70 0.29
CA ARG A 69 0.23 5.58 -0.58
C ARG A 69 -1.15 5.81 -1.15
N ILE A 70 -1.25 6.07 -2.45
CA ILE A 70 -2.53 6.18 -3.16
C ILE A 70 -2.90 4.85 -3.82
N GLN A 71 -4.19 4.56 -3.92
CA GLN A 71 -4.74 3.42 -4.64
C GLN A 71 -5.02 3.83 -6.09
N ILE A 72 -4.22 3.33 -7.04
CA ILE A 72 -4.27 3.68 -8.46
C ILE A 72 -5.06 2.67 -9.31
N ALA A 73 -5.39 1.51 -8.75
CA ALA A 73 -6.30 0.54 -9.32
C ALA A 73 -7.18 -0.05 -8.21
N ILE A 74 -8.49 -0.10 -8.45
CA ILE A 74 -9.44 -0.76 -7.54
C ILE A 74 -9.28 -2.26 -7.75
N HIS A 75 -9.14 -2.99 -6.64
CA HIS A 75 -9.05 -4.43 -6.56
C HIS A 75 -10.11 -5.09 -7.46
N SER A 76 -9.69 -5.55 -8.63
CA SER A 76 -10.49 -6.43 -9.49
C SER A 76 -10.10 -7.86 -9.15
N ASP A 77 -11.01 -8.82 -9.31
CA ASP A 77 -10.78 -10.27 -9.08
C ASP A 77 -9.46 -10.82 -9.67
N ARG A 78 -8.87 -10.10 -10.64
CA ARG A 78 -7.54 -10.36 -11.23
C ARG A 78 -6.36 -10.21 -10.27
N ASN A 79 -6.47 -9.41 -9.21
CA ASN A 79 -5.37 -9.18 -8.26
C ASN A 79 -5.41 -10.10 -7.01
N ASP A 80 -6.48 -10.89 -6.85
CA ASP A 80 -6.61 -11.89 -5.78
C ASP A 80 -5.91 -13.23 -6.09
N GLY A 81 -5.49 -13.42 -7.33
CA GLY A 81 -4.78 -14.62 -7.79
C GLY A 81 -3.29 -14.63 -7.43
N PRO A 82 -2.59 -15.75 -7.66
CA PRO A 82 -1.12 -15.79 -7.61
C PRO A 82 -0.52 -14.78 -8.62
N PRO A 83 0.71 -14.27 -8.39
CA PRO A 83 1.33 -13.30 -9.28
C PRO A 83 1.30 -13.71 -10.76
N SER A 84 0.67 -12.88 -11.59
CA SER A 84 0.42 -13.19 -13.01
C SER A 84 0.43 -11.93 -13.88
N SER A 85 0.51 -12.14 -15.19
CA SER A 85 0.62 -11.09 -16.21
C SER A 85 -0.67 -10.28 -16.44
N ASP A 86 -1.70 -10.50 -15.65
CA ASP A 86 -2.97 -9.78 -15.67
C ASP A 86 -3.20 -8.95 -14.40
N GLN A 87 -2.23 -8.92 -13.48
CA GLN A 87 -2.30 -8.14 -12.24
C GLN A 87 -1.91 -6.67 -12.43
N PHE A 88 -2.62 -5.76 -11.79
CA PHE A 88 -2.34 -4.32 -11.83
C PHE A 88 -1.62 -3.87 -10.56
N GLN A 89 -0.68 -2.93 -10.68
CA GLN A 89 -0.18 -2.21 -9.52
C GLN A 89 -1.35 -1.47 -8.86
N GLU A 90 -1.72 -1.90 -7.66
CA GLU A 90 -2.84 -1.30 -6.92
C GLU A 90 -2.47 -0.01 -6.24
N TYR A 91 -1.23 0.07 -5.75
CA TYR A 91 -0.77 1.14 -4.89
C TYR A 91 0.45 1.83 -5.46
N LEU A 92 0.50 3.14 -5.29
CA LEU A 92 1.66 3.96 -5.64
C LEU A 92 2.01 4.85 -4.45
N ASP A 93 3.28 4.83 -4.08
CA ASP A 93 3.81 5.75 -3.07
C ASP A 93 4.20 7.05 -3.76
N VAL A 94 3.57 8.14 -3.33
CA VAL A 94 3.73 9.48 -3.88
C VAL A 94 4.29 10.39 -2.79
N PRO A 95 5.25 11.28 -3.09
CA PRO A 95 5.74 12.23 -2.10
C PRO A 95 4.59 13.13 -1.62
N SER A 96 4.49 13.36 -0.32
CA SER A 96 3.39 14.09 0.31
C SER A 96 3.23 15.52 -0.25
N GLU A 97 4.32 16.15 -0.70
CA GLU A 97 4.33 17.49 -1.30
C GLU A 97 3.57 17.64 -2.64
N TYR A 98 3.12 16.53 -3.24
CA TYR A 98 2.30 16.53 -4.47
C TYR A 98 0.81 16.39 -4.19
N LEU A 99 0.42 16.11 -2.93
CA LEU A 99 -0.94 15.74 -2.57
C LEU A 99 -1.45 16.59 -1.42
N GLU A 100 -2.76 16.89 -1.46
CA GLU A 100 -3.49 17.47 -0.34
C GLU A 100 -4.68 16.59 0.04
N ILE A 101 -4.99 16.52 1.33
CA ILE A 101 -6.17 15.81 1.84
C ILE A 101 -7.41 16.63 1.48
N LEU A 102 -8.34 16.02 0.75
CA LEU A 102 -9.68 16.56 0.62
C LEU A 102 -10.42 16.26 1.92
N LYS A 103 -10.58 17.28 2.77
CA LYS A 103 -11.47 17.16 3.94
C LYS A 103 -12.89 16.89 3.45
N GLU A 104 -13.50 15.82 3.94
CA GLU A 104 -14.96 15.65 3.93
C GLU A 104 -15.62 16.74 4.80
#